data_AF-A0A1V5W2C1-F1
#
_entry.id   AF-A0A1V5W2C1-F1
#
_cell.length_a   1.000
_cell.length_b   1.000
_cell.length_c   1.000
_cell.angle_alpha   90.00
_cell.angle_beta   90.00
_cell.angle_gamma   90.00
#
_symmetry.space_group_name_H-M   'P 1'
#
loop_
_entity.id
_entity.type
_entity.pdbx_description
1 polymer ?
#
loop_
_entity_poly.entity_id
_entity_poly.type
_entity_poly.pdbx_seq_one_letter_code
_entity_poly.pdbx_strand_id
1 'polypeptide(L)'
;MRASNTQGNESMHWILTVPPDFSLKQLIQRSRWMILPPFSVNRAGECLERVERLSSGHIIAMTITQALTGLHVGADLHLNAAQVEELSQKTWRMLRLGESFSPFLQRARNDIRLRRLVQLGVRFLRGADFFEDLLKALFLGRAPHPEAAQQFAQLVDTFGDVLPSNPTRHALPTAQQLLEQEGAIVRSLGAEQGATVLHAAATYQRHAAALEALPSTPLALPDVLSQLHGIPGVADGACDYLLLALGRYDGIPGAPISASASGLEQWQPWSGLVYWLEHSPQ
;
A
#
# COMPACT_ATOMS: atom_id res chain seq x y z
N MET A 1 -36.32 -23.11 -27.51
CA MET A 1 -36.03 -22.06 -26.51
C MET A 1 -35.21 -22.68 -25.39
N ARG A 2 -33.90 -22.48 -25.39
CA ARG A 2 -33.03 -22.89 -24.28
C ARG A 2 -33.07 -21.76 -23.24
N ALA A 3 -33.45 -22.10 -22.02
CA ALA A 3 -33.43 -21.18 -20.89
C ALA A 3 -31.99 -20.73 -20.64
N SER A 4 -31.76 -19.42 -20.82
CA SER A 4 -30.58 -18.71 -20.37
C SER A 4 -30.57 -18.70 -18.85
N ASN A 5 -29.73 -19.56 -18.27
CA ASN A 5 -29.45 -19.58 -16.85
C ASN A 5 -28.47 -18.44 -16.54
N THR A 6 -28.98 -17.23 -16.39
CA THR A 6 -28.25 -16.13 -15.74
C THR A 6 -28.17 -16.44 -14.26
N GLN A 7 -27.14 -17.20 -13.87
CA GLN A 7 -26.65 -17.15 -12.49
C GLN A 7 -26.20 -15.71 -12.25
N GLY A 8 -27.02 -14.95 -11.53
CA GLY A 8 -26.62 -13.67 -10.99
C GLY A 8 -25.36 -13.90 -10.18
N ASN A 9 -24.29 -13.20 -10.54
CA ASN A 9 -23.04 -13.27 -9.81
C ASN A 9 -23.32 -12.74 -8.39
N GLU A 10 -23.49 -13.62 -7.42
CA GLU A 10 -23.81 -13.24 -6.05
C GLU A 10 -22.60 -12.51 -5.44
N SER A 11 -22.64 -11.19 -5.49
CA SER A 11 -21.65 -10.34 -4.84
C SER A 11 -21.84 -10.38 -3.34
N MET A 12 -20.79 -10.66 -2.58
CA MET A 12 -20.80 -10.65 -1.12
C MET A 12 -20.36 -9.30 -0.60
N HIS A 13 -21.04 -8.79 0.44
CA HIS A 13 -20.70 -7.51 1.06
C HIS A 13 -20.71 -7.64 2.59
N TRP A 14 -19.79 -6.95 3.26
CA TRP A 14 -19.76 -6.83 4.71
C TRP A 14 -19.25 -5.44 5.14
N ILE A 15 -19.39 -5.12 6.41
CA ILE A 15 -19.06 -3.81 6.97
C ILE A 15 -17.90 -3.93 7.94
N LEU A 16 -16.91 -3.05 7.81
CA LEU A 16 -15.85 -2.83 8.78
C LEU A 16 -16.09 -1.53 9.55
N THR A 17 -15.84 -1.57 10.86
CA THR A 17 -15.83 -0.37 11.69
C THR A 17 -14.59 0.46 11.40
N VAL A 18 -14.75 1.78 11.38
CA VAL A 18 -13.64 2.72 11.14
C VAL A 18 -13.45 3.66 12.32
N PRO A 19 -12.22 4.17 12.54
CA PRO A 19 -11.99 5.24 13.50
C PRO A 19 -12.84 6.50 13.21
N PRO A 20 -13.22 7.30 14.24
CA PRO A 20 -14.04 8.49 14.04
C PRO A 20 -13.41 9.56 13.13
N ASP A 21 -12.09 9.56 13.00
CA ASP A 21 -11.30 10.47 12.18
C ASP A 21 -11.01 9.92 10.77
N PHE A 22 -11.59 8.78 10.39
CA PHE A 22 -11.36 8.14 9.10
C PHE A 22 -12.30 8.64 8.00
N SER A 23 -11.73 8.99 6.85
CA SER A 23 -12.44 9.23 5.60
C SER A 23 -11.73 8.55 4.43
N LEU A 24 -12.43 7.65 3.74
CA LEU A 24 -11.93 6.97 2.54
C LEU A 24 -11.63 8.00 1.44
N LYS A 25 -12.51 8.98 1.26
CA LYS A 25 -12.33 10.05 0.27
C LYS A 25 -11.06 10.86 0.52
N GLN A 26 -10.81 11.24 1.77
CA GLN A 26 -9.58 11.95 2.12
C GLN A 26 -8.35 11.06 1.93
N LEU A 27 -8.41 9.78 2.29
CA LEU A 27 -7.32 8.82 2.08
C LEU A 27 -6.98 8.67 0.59
N ILE A 28 -8.00 8.48 -0.26
CA ILE A 28 -7.84 8.39 -1.72
C ILE A 28 -7.20 9.68 -2.25
N GLN A 29 -7.72 10.85 -1.88
CA GLN A 29 -7.19 12.14 -2.32
C GLN A 29 -5.75 12.35 -1.87
N ARG A 30 -5.42 12.01 -0.62
CA ARG A 30 -4.08 12.13 -0.07
C ARG A 30 -3.07 11.19 -0.72
N SER A 31 -3.55 10.06 -1.21
CA SER A 31 -2.72 8.95 -1.69
C SER A 31 -2.75 8.79 -3.20
N ARG A 32 -3.23 9.79 -3.97
CA ARG A 32 -3.37 9.67 -5.44
C ARG A 32 -2.12 9.17 -6.12
N TRP A 33 -0.96 9.64 -5.68
CA TRP A 33 0.34 9.24 -6.20
C TRP A 33 0.78 7.83 -5.75
N MET A 34 0.16 7.23 -4.74
CA MET A 34 0.40 5.83 -4.32
C MET A 34 -0.65 4.84 -4.83
N ILE A 35 -1.68 5.33 -5.53
CA ILE A 35 -2.68 4.49 -6.19
C ILE A 35 -2.06 3.96 -7.49
N LEU A 36 -1.27 2.90 -7.33
CA LEU A 36 -0.72 2.08 -8.39
C LEU A 36 -1.51 0.76 -8.46
N PRO A 37 -1.53 0.05 -9.60
CA PRO A 37 -2.05 -1.31 -9.66
C PRO A 37 -1.54 -2.18 -8.49
N PRO A 38 -2.31 -3.16 -8.00
CA PRO A 38 -3.62 -3.57 -8.49
C PRO A 38 -4.77 -2.66 -8.00
N PHE A 39 -4.48 -1.51 -7.39
CA PHE A 39 -5.51 -0.54 -7.04
C PHE A 39 -6.01 0.25 -8.24
N SER A 40 -7.29 0.57 -8.21
CA SER A 40 -7.93 1.56 -9.06
C SER A 40 -8.94 2.37 -8.24
N VAL A 41 -9.35 3.52 -8.77
CA VAL A 41 -10.37 4.35 -8.14
C VAL A 41 -11.41 4.69 -9.18
N ASN A 42 -12.68 4.70 -8.80
CA ASN A 42 -13.74 5.11 -9.70
C ASN A 42 -13.59 6.60 -10.10
N ARG A 43 -14.29 7.01 -11.17
CA ARG A 43 -14.20 8.41 -11.66
C ARG A 43 -14.57 9.46 -10.60
N ALA A 44 -15.42 9.11 -9.65
CA ALA A 44 -15.86 10.02 -8.58
C ALA A 44 -14.82 10.18 -7.45
N GLY A 45 -13.84 9.29 -7.33
CA GLY A 45 -12.87 9.33 -6.22
C GLY A 45 -13.42 8.80 -4.90
N GLU A 46 -14.46 7.97 -4.93
CA GLU A 46 -15.25 7.56 -3.75
C GLU A 46 -15.27 6.05 -3.52
N CYS A 47 -14.82 5.27 -4.52
CA CYS A 47 -14.67 3.83 -4.43
C CYS A 47 -13.20 3.47 -4.70
N LEU A 48 -12.57 2.80 -3.75
CA LEU A 48 -11.28 2.15 -3.96
C LEU A 48 -11.55 0.72 -4.43
N GLU A 49 -10.97 0.35 -5.55
CA GLU A 49 -11.12 -0.95 -6.17
C GLU A 49 -9.76 -1.64 -6.22
N ARG A 50 -9.77 -2.97 -6.18
CA ARG A 50 -8.55 -3.75 -6.27
C ARG A 50 -8.81 -5.14 -6.84
N VAL A 51 -7.85 -5.68 -7.59
CA VAL A 51 -7.79 -7.12 -7.84
C VAL A 51 -6.89 -7.76 -6.80
N GLU A 52 -7.40 -8.76 -6.11
CA GLU A 52 -6.69 -9.41 -5.01
C GLU A 52 -6.56 -10.91 -5.24
N ARG A 53 -5.37 -11.44 -4.94
CA ARG A 53 -5.14 -12.88 -4.83
C ARG A 53 -5.29 -13.30 -3.37
N LEU A 54 -6.25 -14.17 -3.11
CA LEU A 54 -6.44 -14.77 -1.79
C LEU A 54 -5.40 -15.86 -1.54
N SER A 55 -5.16 -16.18 -0.27
CA SER A 55 -4.34 -17.32 0.16
C SER A 55 -4.82 -18.65 -0.43
N SER A 56 -6.12 -18.76 -0.73
CA SER A 56 -6.70 -19.92 -1.42
C SER A 56 -6.35 -20.01 -2.92
N GLY A 57 -5.69 -19.00 -3.48
CA GLY A 57 -5.36 -18.88 -4.90
C GLY A 57 -6.45 -18.25 -5.77
N HIS A 58 -7.62 -17.91 -5.21
CA HIS A 58 -8.66 -17.22 -5.97
C HIS A 58 -8.25 -15.78 -6.27
N ILE A 59 -8.54 -15.33 -7.49
CA ILE A 59 -8.36 -13.94 -7.93
C ILE A 59 -9.72 -13.27 -7.98
N ILE A 60 -9.90 -12.21 -7.21
CA ILE A 60 -11.20 -11.56 -7.02
C ILE A 60 -11.12 -10.06 -7.27
N ALA A 61 -12.26 -9.46 -7.64
CA ALA A 61 -12.42 -8.02 -7.61
C ALA A 61 -12.99 -7.62 -6.25
N MET A 62 -12.24 -6.78 -5.53
CA MET A 62 -12.69 -6.16 -4.29
C MET A 62 -13.05 -4.69 -4.53
N THR A 63 -14.15 -4.25 -3.92
CA THR A 63 -14.56 -2.85 -3.88
C THR A 63 -14.67 -2.38 -2.44
N ILE A 64 -14.27 -1.15 -2.19
CA ILE A 64 -14.29 -0.53 -0.87
C ILE A 64 -14.95 0.83 -1.02
N THR A 65 -16.03 1.04 -0.27
CA THR A 65 -16.77 2.31 -0.21
C THR A 65 -17.03 2.71 1.23
N GLN A 66 -17.31 3.98 1.49
CA GLN A 66 -17.64 4.46 2.83
C GLN A 66 -19.09 4.95 2.88
N ALA A 67 -19.84 4.49 3.88
CA ALA A 67 -21.17 4.97 4.21
C ALA A 67 -21.23 5.41 5.68
N LEU A 68 -22.38 5.94 6.12
CA LEU A 68 -22.58 6.36 7.52
C LEU A 68 -22.40 5.21 8.52
N THR A 69 -22.69 3.98 8.11
CA THR A 69 -22.60 2.78 8.97
C THR A 69 -21.18 2.21 9.09
N GLY A 70 -20.23 2.71 8.29
CA GLY A 70 -18.85 2.22 8.27
C GLY A 70 -18.31 2.05 6.86
N LEU A 71 -17.27 1.23 6.74
CA LEU A 71 -16.64 0.90 5.48
C LEU A 71 -17.30 -0.36 4.91
N HIS A 72 -17.87 -0.25 3.71
CA HIS A 72 -18.46 -1.38 3.01
C HIS A 72 -17.40 -2.01 2.11
N VAL A 73 -17.15 -3.29 2.32
CA VAL A 73 -16.25 -4.10 1.49
C VAL A 73 -17.10 -5.08 0.70
N GLY A 74 -16.91 -5.09 -0.61
CA GLY A 74 -17.60 -5.97 -1.55
C GLY A 74 -16.63 -6.86 -2.32
N ALA A 75 -17.06 -8.09 -2.62
CA ALA A 75 -16.35 -9.03 -3.48
C ALA A 75 -17.29 -9.60 -4.55
N ASP A 76 -16.75 -9.89 -5.74
CA ASP A 76 -17.50 -10.41 -6.89
C ASP A 76 -17.78 -11.93 -6.86
N LEU A 77 -17.44 -12.60 -5.75
CA LEU A 77 -17.67 -14.02 -5.51
C LEU A 77 -18.18 -14.26 -4.09
N HIS A 78 -18.80 -15.41 -3.87
CA HIS A 78 -19.11 -15.90 -2.54
C HIS A 78 -17.83 -16.31 -1.81
N LEU A 79 -17.62 -15.77 -0.61
CA LEU A 79 -16.43 -16.01 0.20
C LEU A 79 -16.79 -16.81 1.45
N ASN A 80 -15.92 -17.75 1.81
CA ASN A 80 -16.00 -18.39 3.13
C ASN A 80 -15.48 -17.46 4.23
N ALA A 81 -15.72 -17.83 5.50
CA ALA A 81 -15.33 -17.00 6.65
C ALA A 81 -13.83 -16.68 6.71
N ALA A 82 -12.96 -17.61 6.34
CA ALA A 82 -11.51 -17.38 6.33
C ALA A 82 -11.09 -16.36 5.27
N GLN A 83 -11.74 -16.38 4.10
CA GLN A 83 -11.50 -15.42 3.01
C GLN A 83 -12.02 -14.01 3.37
N VAL A 84 -13.18 -13.93 4.03
CA VAL A 84 -13.72 -12.66 4.55
C VAL A 84 -12.77 -12.07 5.59
N GLU A 85 -12.25 -12.89 6.51
CA GLU A 85 -11.28 -12.45 7.50
C GLU A 85 -9.98 -11.98 6.83
N GLU A 86 -9.45 -12.74 5.88
CA GLU A 86 -8.24 -12.36 5.12
C GLU A 86 -8.39 -10.98 4.46
N LEU A 87 -9.48 -10.75 3.73
CA LEU A 87 -9.75 -9.47 3.07
C LEU A 87 -10.02 -8.34 4.06
N SER A 88 -10.65 -8.64 5.19
CA SER A 88 -10.84 -7.67 6.27
C SER A 88 -9.48 -7.22 6.81
N GLN A 89 -8.57 -8.14 7.12
CA GLN A 89 -7.23 -7.81 7.61
C GLN A 89 -6.40 -7.02 6.58
N LYS A 90 -6.45 -7.44 5.31
CA LYS A 90 -5.82 -6.69 4.21
C LYS A 90 -6.39 -5.28 4.11
N THR A 91 -7.72 -5.12 4.19
CA THR A 91 -8.39 -3.81 4.16
C THR A 91 -7.99 -2.94 5.34
N TRP A 92 -7.94 -3.51 6.55
CA TRP A 92 -7.47 -2.84 7.76
C TRP A 92 -6.04 -2.31 7.61
N ARG A 93 -5.15 -3.12 7.05
CA ARG A 93 -3.76 -2.74 6.76
C ARG A 93 -3.67 -1.64 5.71
N MET A 94 -4.27 -1.84 4.54
CA MET A 94 -4.19 -0.92 3.40
C MET A 94 -4.67 0.49 3.79
N LEU A 95 -5.73 0.55 4.60
CA LEU A 95 -6.37 1.81 5.00
C LEU A 95 -5.87 2.35 6.35
N ARG A 96 -4.92 1.67 7.00
CA ARG A 96 -4.36 2.06 8.31
C ARG A 96 -5.45 2.26 9.38
N LEU A 97 -6.43 1.36 9.42
CA LEU A 97 -7.57 1.48 10.35
C LEU A 97 -7.16 1.22 11.81
N GLY A 98 -6.07 0.47 12.03
CA GLY A 98 -5.51 0.18 13.36
C GLY A 98 -4.73 1.33 14.00
N GLU A 99 -4.47 2.39 13.25
CA GLU A 99 -3.61 3.48 13.72
C GLU A 99 -4.41 4.63 14.32
N SER A 100 -3.96 5.10 15.49
CA SER A 100 -4.53 6.26 16.16
C SER A 100 -3.68 7.50 15.92
N PHE A 101 -4.23 8.44 15.14
CA PHE A 101 -3.65 9.77 14.93
C PHE A 101 -4.17 10.80 15.92
N SER A 102 -4.98 10.40 16.90
CA SER A 102 -5.57 11.33 17.88
C SER A 102 -4.52 12.22 18.58
N PRO A 103 -3.37 11.69 19.05
CA PRO A 103 -2.32 12.53 19.66
C PRO A 103 -1.75 13.56 18.67
N PHE A 104 -1.48 13.14 17.44
CA PHE A 104 -0.98 14.03 16.38
C PHE A 104 -1.99 15.13 16.06
N LEU A 105 -3.26 14.77 15.84
CA LEU A 105 -4.33 15.69 15.48
C LEU A 105 -4.59 16.73 16.58
N GLN A 106 -4.54 16.33 17.85
CA GLN A 106 -4.66 17.27 18.99
C GLN A 106 -3.56 18.32 18.96
N ARG A 107 -2.32 17.89 18.69
CA ARG A 107 -1.17 18.79 18.58
C ARG A 107 -1.25 19.70 17.35
N ALA A 108 -1.61 19.14 16.19
CA ALA A 108 -1.69 19.85 14.92
C ALA A 108 -2.74 20.97 14.90
N ARG A 109 -3.79 20.89 15.74
CA ARG A 109 -4.83 21.93 15.84
C ARG A 109 -4.30 23.30 16.28
N ASN A 110 -3.20 23.32 17.04
CA ASN A 110 -2.59 24.54 17.55
C ASN A 110 -1.59 25.16 16.56
N ASP A 111 -1.27 24.47 15.46
CA ASP A 111 -0.38 24.95 14.42
C ASP A 111 -1.19 25.39 13.19
N ILE A 112 -1.07 26.66 12.80
CA ILE A 112 -1.86 27.25 11.70
C ILE A 112 -1.59 26.55 10.36
N ARG A 113 -0.34 26.13 10.11
CA ARG A 113 0.07 25.47 8.87
C ARG A 113 -0.49 24.06 8.81
N LEU A 114 -0.26 23.27 9.86
CA LEU A 114 -0.74 21.88 9.90
C LEU A 114 -2.25 21.78 9.96
N ARG A 115 -2.95 22.72 10.60
CA ARG A 115 -4.42 22.71 10.65
C ARG A 115 -5.05 22.63 9.26
N ARG A 116 -4.48 23.30 8.25
CA ARG A 116 -4.95 23.20 6.86
C ARG A 116 -4.62 21.85 6.25
N LEU A 117 -3.42 21.33 6.49
CA LEU A 117 -2.98 20.05 5.94
C LEU A 117 -3.80 18.88 6.49
N VAL A 118 -4.09 18.84 7.79
CA VAL A 118 -4.84 17.73 8.39
C VAL A 118 -6.32 17.69 7.97
N GLN A 119 -6.88 18.81 7.49
CA GLN A 119 -8.23 18.83 6.89
C GLN A 119 -8.34 18.01 5.60
N LEU A 120 -7.21 17.78 4.92
CA LEU A 120 -7.12 16.93 3.74
C LEU A 120 -6.83 15.45 4.10
N GLY A 121 -6.95 15.08 5.38
CA GLY A 121 -6.66 13.75 5.90
C GLY A 121 -5.18 13.54 6.24
N VAL A 122 -4.92 12.60 7.16
CA VAL A 122 -3.57 12.28 7.67
C VAL A 122 -3.09 10.88 7.32
N ARG A 123 -3.97 10.05 6.75
CA ARG A 123 -3.67 8.67 6.37
C ARG A 123 -3.25 8.60 4.92
N PHE A 124 -2.31 7.70 4.67
CA PHE A 124 -1.79 7.36 3.35
C PHE A 124 -2.09 5.89 3.06
N LEU A 125 -2.47 5.57 1.82
CA LEU A 125 -2.75 4.21 1.37
C LEU A 125 -1.48 3.36 1.45
N ARG A 126 -1.63 2.13 1.95
CA ARG A 126 -0.58 1.11 2.03
C ARG A 126 -0.91 -0.05 1.08
N GLY A 127 0.09 -0.88 0.74
CA GLY A 127 -0.12 -2.18 0.13
C GLY A 127 -0.88 -3.17 1.04
N ALA A 128 -1.39 -4.25 0.44
CA ALA A 128 -2.12 -5.30 1.16
C ALA A 128 -1.20 -6.16 2.03
N ASP A 129 0.10 -6.17 1.73
CA ASP A 129 1.17 -6.83 2.47
C ASP A 129 2.48 -6.03 2.34
N PHE A 130 3.56 -6.48 2.97
CA PHE A 130 4.85 -5.78 2.96
C PHE A 130 5.54 -5.96 1.62
N PHE A 131 5.30 -7.07 0.94
CA PHE A 131 5.87 -7.30 -0.38
C PHE A 131 5.40 -6.25 -1.39
N GLU A 132 4.12 -5.90 -1.37
CA GLU A 132 3.58 -4.82 -2.18
C GLU A 132 4.19 -3.47 -1.82
N ASP A 133 4.33 -3.16 -0.53
CA ASP A 133 4.99 -1.94 -0.07
C ASP A 133 6.43 -1.86 -0.59
N LEU A 134 7.17 -2.97 -0.51
CA LEU A 134 8.53 -3.13 -0.98
C LEU A 134 8.63 -2.91 -2.49
N LEU A 135 7.81 -3.59 -3.28
CA LEU A 135 7.81 -3.39 -4.73
C LEU A 135 7.53 -1.91 -5.06
N LYS A 136 6.47 -1.32 -4.51
CA LYS A 136 6.15 0.09 -4.78
C LYS A 136 7.30 1.02 -4.41
N ALA A 137 7.94 0.79 -3.26
CA ALA A 137 9.10 1.57 -2.83
C ALA A 137 10.29 1.47 -3.80
N LEU A 138 10.57 0.29 -4.38
CA LEU A 138 11.64 0.11 -5.35
C LEU A 138 11.43 0.88 -6.65
N PHE A 139 10.17 1.08 -7.08
CA PHE A 139 9.85 1.88 -8.26
C PHE A 139 9.77 3.38 -7.92
N LEU A 140 9.00 3.74 -6.90
CA LEU A 140 8.77 5.14 -6.50
C LEU A 140 10.03 5.80 -5.94
N GLY A 141 10.94 5.03 -5.34
CA GLY A 141 12.21 5.50 -4.77
C GLY A 141 13.31 5.77 -5.79
N ARG A 142 13.14 5.32 -7.04
CA ARG A 142 14.19 5.33 -8.06
C ARG A 142 13.92 6.30 -9.21
N ALA A 143 12.67 6.50 -9.58
CA ALA A 143 12.29 7.25 -10.79
C ALA A 143 11.21 8.30 -10.48
N PRO A 144 11.07 9.33 -11.33
CA PRO A 144 9.93 10.24 -11.27
C PRO A 144 8.60 9.48 -11.33
N HIS A 145 7.59 10.00 -10.63
CA HIS A 145 6.32 9.30 -10.42
C HIS A 145 5.66 8.73 -11.69
N PRO A 146 5.53 9.45 -12.82
CA PRO A 146 4.90 8.90 -14.02
C PRO A 146 5.63 7.68 -14.59
N GLU A 147 6.96 7.69 -14.55
CA GLU A 147 7.79 6.58 -15.03
C GLU A 147 7.68 5.37 -14.09
N ALA A 148 7.78 5.61 -12.78
CA ALA A 148 7.62 4.58 -11.75
C ALA A 148 6.23 3.91 -11.86
N ALA A 149 5.17 4.71 -12.03
CA ALA A 149 3.81 4.21 -12.17
C ALA A 149 3.63 3.36 -13.43
N GLN A 150 4.20 3.78 -14.56
CA GLN A 150 4.14 3.03 -15.82
C GLN A 150 4.87 1.69 -15.70
N GLN A 151 6.09 1.69 -15.16
CA GLN A 151 6.88 0.45 -15.00
C GLN A 151 6.22 -0.51 -14.00
N PHE A 152 5.65 0.02 -12.91
CA PHE A 152 4.91 -0.78 -11.95
C PHE A 152 3.65 -1.40 -12.57
N ALA A 153 2.90 -0.63 -13.35
CA ALA A 153 1.74 -1.16 -14.08
C ALA A 153 2.14 -2.28 -15.05
N GLN A 154 3.23 -2.09 -15.82
CA GLN A 154 3.76 -3.13 -16.70
C GLN A 154 4.15 -4.40 -15.93
N LEU A 155 4.76 -4.28 -14.75
CA LEU A 155 5.07 -5.43 -13.90
C LEU A 155 3.78 -6.19 -13.52
N VAL A 156 2.75 -5.48 -13.06
CA VAL A 156 1.48 -6.09 -12.65
C VAL A 156 0.75 -6.74 -13.82
N ASP A 157 0.63 -6.04 -14.95
CA ASP A 157 -0.09 -6.52 -16.13
C ASP A 157 0.61 -7.72 -16.79
N THR A 158 1.94 -7.80 -16.69
CA THR A 158 2.71 -8.88 -17.34
C THR A 158 2.80 -10.13 -16.45
N PHE A 159 2.96 -9.95 -15.14
CA PHE A 159 3.33 -11.05 -14.24
C PHE A 159 2.26 -11.40 -13.20
N GLY A 160 1.24 -10.55 -13.03
CA GLY A 160 0.13 -10.77 -12.11
C GLY A 160 -0.93 -11.71 -12.67
N ASP A 161 -1.60 -12.46 -11.79
CA ASP A 161 -2.71 -13.32 -12.18
C ASP A 161 -3.91 -12.48 -12.64
N VAL A 162 -4.52 -12.88 -13.76
CA VAL A 162 -5.68 -12.21 -14.33
C VAL A 162 -6.93 -12.39 -13.46
N LEU A 163 -7.72 -11.33 -13.34
CA LEU A 163 -9.07 -11.42 -12.82
C LEU A 163 -9.96 -12.17 -13.84
N PRO A 164 -10.59 -13.32 -13.50
CA PRO A 164 -11.35 -14.10 -14.47
C PRO A 164 -12.51 -13.35 -15.12
N SER A 165 -13.15 -12.44 -14.37
CA SER A 165 -14.27 -11.61 -14.85
C SER A 165 -13.81 -10.44 -15.73
N ASN A 166 -12.53 -10.04 -15.68
CA ASN A 166 -11.95 -8.99 -16.50
C ASN A 166 -10.43 -9.21 -16.71
N PRO A 167 -10.03 -9.84 -17.82
CA PRO A 167 -8.63 -10.18 -18.09
C PRO A 167 -7.68 -8.99 -18.27
N THR A 168 -8.18 -7.75 -18.32
CA THR A 168 -7.31 -6.56 -18.36
C THR A 168 -6.94 -6.05 -16.97
N ARG A 169 -7.39 -6.72 -15.90
CA ARG A 169 -7.04 -6.39 -14.52
C ARG A 169 -6.33 -7.57 -13.90
N HIS A 170 -5.26 -7.29 -13.19
CA HIS A 170 -4.36 -8.29 -12.62
C HIS A 170 -4.18 -8.06 -11.13
N ALA A 171 -4.06 -9.15 -10.37
CA ALA A 171 -3.56 -9.10 -9.00
C ALA A 171 -2.06 -8.70 -9.00
N LEU A 172 -1.54 -8.23 -7.87
CA LEU A 172 -0.11 -8.10 -7.71
C LEU A 172 0.57 -9.48 -7.89
N PRO A 173 1.66 -9.59 -8.67
CA PRO A 173 2.43 -10.83 -8.73
C PRO A 173 2.99 -11.19 -7.36
N THR A 174 2.97 -12.47 -7.02
CA THR A 174 3.65 -12.99 -5.83
C THR A 174 5.16 -13.04 -6.03
N ALA A 175 5.93 -13.04 -4.94
CA ALA A 175 7.38 -13.20 -5.00
C ALA A 175 7.80 -14.47 -5.77
N GLN A 176 7.06 -15.57 -5.59
CA GLN A 176 7.30 -16.82 -6.32
C GLN A 176 7.10 -16.64 -7.84
N GLN A 177 6.01 -15.99 -8.27
CA GLN A 177 5.75 -15.74 -9.69
C GLN A 177 6.85 -14.90 -10.35
N LEU A 178 7.41 -13.92 -9.64
CA LEU A 178 8.52 -13.13 -10.15
C LEU A 178 9.78 -13.97 -10.33
N LEU A 179 10.11 -14.81 -9.35
CA LEU A 179 11.30 -15.66 -9.37
C LEU A 179 11.23 -16.75 -10.45
N GLU A 180 10.05 -17.34 -10.67
CA GLU A 180 9.81 -18.32 -11.74
C GLU A 180 9.95 -17.70 -13.14
N GLN A 181 9.87 -16.37 -13.25
CA GLN A 181 9.90 -15.63 -14.51
C GLN A 181 11.12 -14.71 -14.63
N GLU A 182 12.23 -15.03 -13.95
CA GLU A 182 13.46 -14.21 -13.91
C GLU A 182 13.89 -13.64 -15.27
N GLY A 183 14.00 -14.50 -16.30
CA GLY A 183 14.42 -14.05 -17.63
C GLY A 183 13.45 -13.07 -18.28
N ALA A 184 12.14 -13.21 -18.03
CA ALA A 184 11.13 -12.28 -18.54
C ALA A 184 11.15 -10.96 -17.78
N ILE A 185 11.37 -10.99 -16.45
CA ILE A 185 11.52 -9.80 -15.61
C ILE A 185 12.71 -8.96 -16.07
N VAL A 186 13.87 -9.58 -16.27
CA VAL A 186 15.09 -8.89 -16.75
C VAL A 186 14.88 -8.27 -18.13
N ARG A 187 14.17 -8.95 -19.04
CA ARG A 187 13.84 -8.39 -20.36
C ARG A 187 12.85 -7.23 -20.27
N SER A 188 11.86 -7.32 -19.39
CA SER A 188 10.79 -6.33 -19.26
C SER A 188 11.25 -5.04 -18.56
N LEU A 189 12.07 -5.16 -17.52
CA LEU A 189 12.49 -4.04 -16.68
C LEU A 189 13.93 -3.57 -16.97
N GLY A 190 14.68 -4.31 -17.78
CA GLY A 190 16.12 -4.14 -17.94
C GLY A 190 16.92 -4.86 -16.85
N ALA A 191 18.22 -5.05 -17.11
CA ALA A 191 19.09 -5.89 -16.27
C ALA A 191 19.17 -5.43 -14.81
N GLU A 192 19.37 -4.13 -14.57
CA GLU A 192 19.57 -3.59 -13.23
C GLU A 192 18.29 -3.63 -12.38
N GLN A 193 17.17 -3.11 -12.92
CA GLN A 193 15.90 -3.09 -12.21
C GLN A 193 15.31 -4.50 -12.07
N GLY A 194 15.44 -5.34 -13.10
CA GLY A 194 15.03 -6.73 -13.05
C GLY A 194 15.76 -7.50 -11.95
N ALA A 195 17.10 -7.38 -11.88
CA ALA A 195 17.88 -8.00 -10.80
C ALA A 195 17.48 -7.47 -9.41
N THR A 196 17.22 -6.16 -9.30
CA THR A 196 16.76 -5.54 -8.04
C THR A 196 15.43 -6.14 -7.56
N VAL A 197 14.42 -6.21 -8.44
CA VAL A 197 13.11 -6.80 -8.13
C VAL A 197 13.23 -8.28 -7.77
N LEU A 198 14.06 -9.05 -8.48
CA LEU A 198 14.25 -10.47 -8.20
C LEU A 198 14.98 -10.73 -6.88
N HIS A 199 16.02 -9.94 -6.56
CA HIS A 199 16.69 -10.04 -5.27
C HIS A 199 15.77 -9.66 -4.11
N ALA A 200 14.95 -8.63 -4.28
CA ALA A 200 13.93 -8.25 -3.29
C ALA A 200 12.89 -9.36 -3.11
N ALA A 201 12.41 -9.97 -4.20
CA ALA A 201 11.48 -11.11 -4.15
C ALA A 201 12.09 -12.34 -3.44
N ALA A 202 13.33 -12.69 -3.74
CA ALA A 202 14.05 -13.79 -3.07
C ALA A 202 14.26 -13.50 -1.57
N THR A 203 14.61 -12.26 -1.23
CA THR A 203 14.78 -11.82 0.16
C THR A 203 13.46 -11.89 0.92
N TYR A 204 12.37 -11.40 0.32
CA TYR A 204 11.04 -11.49 0.90
C TYR A 204 10.61 -12.95 1.10
N GLN A 205 10.77 -13.80 0.08
CA GLN A 205 10.39 -15.22 0.19
C GLN A 205 11.13 -15.94 1.33
N ARG A 206 12.41 -15.60 1.57
CA ARG A 206 13.21 -16.17 2.65
C ARG A 206 12.87 -15.62 4.03
N HIS A 207 12.44 -14.36 4.13
CA HIS A 207 12.29 -13.64 5.38
C HIS A 207 10.87 -13.09 5.63
N ALA A 208 9.86 -13.59 4.91
CA ALA A 208 8.50 -13.05 4.88
C ALA A 208 7.92 -12.83 6.28
N ALA A 209 8.02 -13.83 7.17
CA ALA A 209 7.48 -13.73 8.53
C ALA A 209 8.12 -12.60 9.35
N ALA A 210 9.42 -12.39 9.21
CA ALA A 210 10.12 -11.31 9.91
C ALA A 210 9.75 -9.94 9.33
N LEU A 211 9.69 -9.82 8.01
CA LEU A 211 9.34 -8.58 7.32
C LEU A 211 7.88 -8.17 7.56
N GLU A 212 6.95 -9.12 7.57
CA GLU A 212 5.54 -8.83 7.88
C GLU A 212 5.30 -8.46 9.34
N ALA A 213 6.18 -8.90 10.25
CA ALA A 213 6.11 -8.54 11.66
C ALA A 213 6.66 -7.12 11.95
N LEU A 214 7.43 -6.53 11.02
CA LEU A 214 8.06 -5.22 11.21
C LEU A 214 7.12 -4.11 11.70
N PRO A 215 5.90 -3.91 11.15
CA PRO A 215 5.00 -2.85 11.59
C PRO A 215 4.60 -2.94 13.06
N SER A 216 4.57 -4.15 13.61
CA SER A 216 4.13 -4.43 14.98
C SER A 216 5.28 -4.65 15.95
N THR A 217 6.53 -4.66 15.46
CA THR A 217 7.70 -4.92 16.29
C THR A 217 8.22 -3.59 16.87
N PRO A 218 8.38 -3.45 18.19
CA PRO A 218 8.81 -2.20 18.84
C PRO A 218 10.32 -1.98 18.72
N LEU A 219 10.83 -1.87 17.50
CA LEU A 219 12.24 -1.62 17.20
C LEU A 219 12.56 -0.12 17.24
N ALA A 220 13.76 0.25 17.68
CA ALA A 220 14.24 1.61 17.54
C ALA A 220 14.43 1.96 16.04
N LEU A 221 14.32 3.24 15.70
CA LEU A 221 14.43 3.68 14.29
C LEU A 221 15.75 3.23 13.62
N PRO A 222 16.92 3.32 14.26
CA PRO A 222 18.16 2.83 13.64
C PRO A 222 18.14 1.34 13.29
N ASP A 223 17.48 0.52 14.12
CA ASP A 223 17.36 -0.92 13.88
C ASP A 223 16.43 -1.19 12.69
N VAL A 224 15.31 -0.47 12.58
CA VAL A 224 14.43 -0.58 11.40
C VAL A 224 15.16 -0.13 10.14
N LEU A 225 15.85 1.00 10.17
CA LEU A 225 16.64 1.49 9.04
C LEU A 225 17.71 0.47 8.63
N SER A 226 18.40 -0.15 9.59
CA SER A 226 19.38 -1.19 9.32
C SER A 226 18.74 -2.42 8.66
N GLN A 227 17.53 -2.82 9.09
CA GLN A 227 16.83 -3.94 8.48
C GLN A 227 16.36 -3.62 7.05
N LEU A 228 15.84 -2.41 6.82
CA LEU A 228 15.37 -1.95 5.51
C LEU A 228 16.53 -1.85 4.50
N HIS A 229 17.64 -1.21 4.86
CA HIS A 229 18.83 -1.12 4.00
C HIS A 229 19.52 -2.47 3.78
N GLY A 230 19.24 -3.46 4.63
CA GLY A 230 19.66 -4.84 4.42
C GLY A 230 18.94 -5.55 3.26
N ILE A 231 17.83 -4.99 2.76
CA ILE A 231 17.08 -5.53 1.63
C ILE A 231 17.72 -5.02 0.33
N PRO A 232 18.15 -5.91 -0.58
CA PRO A 232 18.77 -5.49 -1.84
C PRO A 232 17.88 -4.53 -2.65
N GLY A 233 18.47 -3.41 -3.08
CA GLY A 233 17.78 -2.38 -3.87
C GLY A 233 17.04 -1.32 -3.06
N VAL A 234 16.91 -1.48 -1.75
CA VAL A 234 16.35 -0.45 -0.87
C VAL A 234 17.41 0.62 -0.61
N ALA A 235 17.47 1.60 -1.50
CA ALA A 235 18.21 2.85 -1.30
C ALA A 235 17.37 3.87 -0.50
N ASP A 236 17.95 5.03 -0.17
CA ASP A 236 17.33 6.07 0.67
C ASP A 236 15.88 6.40 0.26
N GLY A 237 15.63 6.64 -1.03
CA GLY A 237 14.28 6.95 -1.51
C GLY A 237 13.28 5.81 -1.27
N ALA A 238 13.66 4.56 -1.50
CA ALA A 238 12.82 3.41 -1.20
C ALA A 238 12.61 3.22 0.31
N CYS A 239 13.65 3.47 1.10
CA CYS A 239 13.60 3.44 2.56
C CYS A 239 12.58 4.44 3.11
N ASP A 240 12.58 5.67 2.58
CA ASP A 240 11.63 6.72 2.95
C ASP A 240 10.16 6.31 2.73
N TYR A 241 9.87 5.67 1.59
CA TYR A 241 8.54 5.11 1.31
C TYR A 241 8.19 3.96 2.26
N LEU A 242 9.15 3.09 2.56
CA LEU A 242 8.95 1.96 3.47
C LEU A 242 8.70 2.43 4.90
N LEU A 243 9.35 3.50 5.37
CA LEU A 243 9.04 4.09 6.68
C LEU A 243 7.60 4.60 6.73
N LEU A 244 7.14 5.30 5.69
CA LEU A 244 5.74 5.70 5.57
C LEU A 244 4.81 4.48 5.58
N ALA A 245 5.10 3.46 4.79
CA ALA A 245 4.30 2.25 4.70
C ALA A 245 4.25 1.47 6.03
N LEU A 246 5.35 1.43 6.78
CA LEU A 246 5.43 0.81 8.11
C LEU A 246 4.77 1.63 9.22
N GLY A 247 4.46 2.91 8.98
CA GLY A 247 3.93 3.81 10.02
C GLY A 247 5.02 4.34 10.96
N ARG A 248 6.27 4.32 10.51
CA ARG A 248 7.45 4.83 11.23
C ARG A 248 7.61 6.32 11.00
N TYR A 249 6.69 7.07 11.60
CA TYR A 249 6.62 8.52 11.51
C TYR A 249 7.72 9.27 12.27
N ASP A 250 8.51 8.54 13.05
CA ASP A 250 9.67 9.04 13.76
C ASP A 250 10.89 9.26 12.85
N GLY A 251 10.90 8.66 11.65
CA GLY A 251 11.91 8.88 10.61
C GLY A 251 11.51 9.98 9.61
N ILE A 252 12.44 10.89 9.32
CA ILE A 252 12.24 11.99 8.36
C ILE A 252 12.88 11.60 7.02
N PRO A 253 12.12 11.61 5.90
CA PRO A 253 12.68 11.33 4.58
C PRO A 253 13.88 12.19 4.20
N GLY A 254 14.89 11.58 3.60
CA GLY A 254 16.14 12.24 3.18
C GLY A 254 16.99 12.84 4.31
N ALA A 255 16.59 12.73 5.58
CA ALA A 255 17.41 13.17 6.70
C ALA A 255 18.41 12.06 7.06
N PRO A 256 19.72 12.35 7.17
CA PRO A 256 20.63 11.41 7.80
C PRO A 256 20.18 11.17 9.25
N ILE A 257 20.54 10.00 9.79
CA ILE A 257 20.17 9.52 11.15
C ILE A 257 20.49 10.54 12.27
N SER A 258 21.28 11.58 11.98
CA SER A 258 21.72 12.64 12.90
C SER A 258 21.32 14.09 12.54
N ALA A 259 20.55 14.37 11.48
CA ALA A 259 20.32 15.77 11.06
C ALA A 259 19.14 16.46 11.74
N SER A 260 19.49 17.38 12.64
CA SER A 260 18.61 18.27 13.40
C SER A 260 18.25 19.59 12.71
N ALA A 261 18.13 19.61 11.38
CA ALA A 261 18.13 20.86 10.62
C ALA A 261 16.78 21.27 10.00
N SER A 262 15.74 20.44 10.07
CA SER A 262 14.50 20.65 9.29
C SER A 262 13.36 21.36 10.04
N GLY A 263 13.52 21.70 11.34
CA GLY A 263 12.43 22.22 12.17
C GLY A 263 11.27 21.21 12.39
N LEU A 264 11.36 20.02 11.78
CA LEU A 264 10.41 18.92 11.92
C LEU A 264 10.63 18.15 13.22
N GLU A 265 11.82 18.23 13.83
CA GLU A 265 12.14 17.53 15.09
C GLU A 265 11.19 17.86 16.22
N GLN A 266 10.68 19.11 16.25
CA GLN A 266 9.68 19.48 17.24
C GLN A 266 8.50 18.51 17.20
N TRP A 267 8.13 17.99 16.03
CA TRP A 267 6.99 17.12 15.81
C TRP A 267 7.18 15.66 16.20
N GLN A 268 8.34 15.25 16.71
CA GLN A 268 8.57 13.87 17.15
C GLN A 268 7.43 13.36 18.07
N PRO A 269 6.93 12.12 17.90
CA PRO A 269 7.38 11.10 16.95
C PRO A 269 6.72 11.18 15.55
N TRP A 270 6.18 12.34 15.15
CA TRP A 270 5.40 12.53 13.91
C TRP A 270 6.14 13.32 12.83
N SER A 271 7.46 13.50 12.96
CA SER A 271 8.25 14.34 12.06
C SER A 271 8.19 13.88 10.60
N GLY A 272 8.26 12.56 10.37
CA GLY A 272 8.05 11.96 9.06
C GLY A 272 6.64 12.13 8.52
N LEU A 273 5.61 12.02 9.38
CA LEU A 273 4.23 12.28 8.97
C LEU A 273 4.07 13.73 8.49
N VAL A 274 4.61 14.70 9.25
CA VAL A 274 4.57 16.11 8.86
C VAL A 274 5.29 16.34 7.53
N TYR A 275 6.47 15.73 7.34
CA TYR A 275 7.17 15.79 6.07
C TYR A 275 6.26 15.35 4.91
N TRP A 276 5.63 14.18 5.02
CA TRP A 276 4.76 13.67 3.96
C TRP A 276 3.52 14.54 3.75
N LEU A 277 2.92 15.08 4.81
CA LEU A 277 1.76 15.98 4.67
C LEU A 277 2.10 17.26 3.89
N GLU A 278 3.35 17.72 3.98
CA GLU A 278 3.84 18.95 3.36
C GLU A 278 4.38 18.74 1.93
N HIS A 279 5.01 17.60 1.66
CA HIS A 279 5.80 17.36 0.45
C HIS A 279 5.25 16.28 -0.47
N SER A 280 4.18 15.57 -0.08
CA SER A 280 3.57 14.57 -0.97
C SER A 280 3.13 15.21 -2.28
N PRO A 281 3.37 14.55 -3.43
CA PRO A 281 2.78 14.96 -4.70
C PRO A 281 1.25 15.08 -4.58
N GLN A 282 0.68 16.15 -5.14
CA GLN A 282 -0.78 16.33 -5.20
C GLN A 282 -1.37 15.81 -6.52
#